data_AF-A0A2G6GVQ8-F1
#
_entry.id   AF-A0A2G6GVQ8-F1
#
_cell.length_a   1.000
_cell.length_b   1.000
_cell.length_c   1.000
_cell.angle_alpha   90.00
_cell.angle_beta   90.00
_cell.angle_gamma   90.00
#
_symmetry.space_group_name_H-M   'P 1'
#
loop_
_entity.id
_entity.type
_entity.pdbx_description
1 polymer ?
#
loop_
_entity_poly.entity_id
_entity_poly.type
_entity_poly.pdbx_seq_one_letter_code
_entity_poly.pdbx_strand_id
1 'polypeptide(L)'
;MEMVRIDLPLLLEWGLREDYYFIQQDEEIILADADYLEAIVEVLDHETVLPEKRMILLSALCVLLYDTLETEDDSLIQRVAKELKLRENEITGGGNYYLSDYITERIFPFLGFTG
;
A
#
# COMPACT_ATOMS: atom_id res chain seq x y z
N MET A 1 9.31 -9.63 23.04
CA MET A 1 8.28 -10.13 22.11
C MET A 1 8.89 -9.98 20.74
N GLU A 2 9.28 -11.06 20.08
CA GLU A 2 9.68 -10.98 18.67
C GLU A 2 8.45 -10.52 17.89
N MET A 3 8.56 -9.38 17.21
CA MET A 3 7.59 -9.04 16.18
C MET A 3 7.82 -9.99 15.01
N VAL A 4 6.77 -10.72 14.64
CA VAL A 4 6.79 -11.54 13.43
C VAL A 4 7.03 -10.60 12.26
N ARG A 5 8.13 -10.80 11.52
CA ARG A 5 8.39 -10.06 10.29
C ARG A 5 7.42 -10.55 9.22
N ILE A 6 6.73 -9.63 8.56
CA ILE A 6 5.88 -9.98 7.41
C ILE A 6 6.79 -10.24 6.22
N ASP A 7 6.84 -11.49 5.78
CA ASP A 7 7.56 -11.88 4.57
C ASP A 7 6.58 -12.14 3.41
N LEU A 8 7.13 -12.29 2.21
CA LEU A 8 6.34 -12.50 1.00
C LEU A 8 5.43 -13.74 1.10
N PRO A 9 5.89 -14.93 1.54
CA PRO A 9 5.01 -16.09 1.71
C PRO A 9 3.81 -15.81 2.62
N LEU A 10 4.04 -15.13 3.76
CA LEU A 10 2.96 -14.78 4.68
C LEU A 10 1.99 -13.77 4.06
N LEU A 11 2.51 -12.76 3.35
CA LEU A 11 1.69 -11.75 2.69
C LEU A 11 0.86 -12.36 1.55
N LEU A 12 1.41 -13.32 0.82
CA LEU A 12 0.68 -14.09 -0.18
C LEU A 12 -0.42 -14.92 0.45
N GLU A 13 -0.15 -15.66 1.53
CA GLU A 13 -1.17 -16.47 2.19
C GLU A 13 -2.33 -15.60 2.72
N TRP A 14 -2.00 -14.47 3.36
CA TRP A 14 -2.96 -13.46 3.81
C TRP A 14 -3.78 -12.90 2.63
N GLY A 15 -3.14 -12.59 1.50
CA GLY A 15 -3.81 -12.00 0.33
C GLY A 15 -4.84 -12.92 -0.33
N LEU A 16 -4.85 -14.22 -0.01
CA LEU A 16 -5.75 -15.22 -0.59
C LEU A 16 -6.89 -15.64 0.36
N ARG A 17 -6.96 -15.07 1.57
CA ARG A 17 -7.87 -15.50 2.63
C ARG A 17 -8.67 -14.30 3.16
N GLU A 18 -9.99 -14.39 3.04
CA GLU A 18 -10.90 -13.32 3.51
C GLU A 18 -10.87 -13.17 5.03
N ASP A 19 -10.66 -14.28 5.76
CA ASP A 19 -10.67 -14.36 7.22
C ASP A 19 -9.31 -14.07 7.88
N TYR A 20 -8.28 -13.77 7.09
CA TYR A 20 -6.93 -13.51 7.61
C TYR A 20 -6.70 -12.01 7.74
N TYR A 21 -6.18 -11.59 8.87
CA TYR A 21 -5.87 -10.20 9.15
C TYR A 21 -4.57 -10.14 9.96
N PHE A 22 -3.67 -9.21 9.64
CA PHE A 22 -2.52 -8.93 10.50
C PHE A 22 -2.98 -8.24 11.79
N ILE A 23 -3.98 -7.38 11.65
CA ILE A 23 -4.69 -6.71 12.74
C ILE A 23 -6.13 -6.43 12.28
N GLN A 24 -7.08 -6.34 13.20
CA GLN A 24 -8.49 -6.14 12.83
C GLN A 24 -8.80 -4.74 12.25
N GLN A 25 -7.92 -3.76 12.47
CA GLN A 25 -8.10 -2.38 12.07
C GLN A 25 -6.76 -1.79 11.65
N ASP A 26 -6.78 -0.92 10.65
CA ASP A 26 -5.63 -0.18 10.15
C ASP A 26 -4.45 -1.08 9.71
N GLU A 27 -4.76 -2.20 9.03
CA GLU A 27 -3.73 -3.12 8.50
C GLU A 27 -2.72 -2.42 7.60
N GLU A 28 -3.18 -1.42 6.84
CA GLU A 28 -2.36 -0.61 5.96
C GLU A 28 -1.24 0.12 6.70
N ILE A 29 -1.44 0.49 7.97
CA ILE A 29 -0.43 1.18 8.78
C ILE A 29 0.72 0.23 9.12
N ILE A 30 0.41 -1.04 9.43
CA ILE A 30 1.45 -2.05 9.72
C ILE A 30 2.26 -2.38 8.45
N LEU A 31 1.60 -2.38 7.30
CA LEU A 31 2.21 -2.68 6.01
C LEU A 31 2.96 -1.48 5.40
N ALA A 32 2.68 -0.25 5.85
CA ALA A 32 3.30 0.98 5.37
C ALA A 32 4.75 1.17 5.87
N ASP A 33 5.60 0.17 5.69
CA ASP A 33 7.02 0.20 6.01
C ASP A 33 7.84 -0.07 4.74
N ALA A 34 8.94 0.65 4.58
CA ALA A 34 9.87 0.48 3.46
C ALA A 34 10.43 -0.95 3.37
N ASP A 35 10.56 -1.65 4.50
CA ASP A 35 11.00 -3.04 4.57
C ASP A 35 10.04 -4.02 3.88
N TYR A 36 8.76 -3.63 3.71
CA TYR A 36 7.73 -4.45 3.07
C TYR A 36 7.43 -4.07 1.63
N LEU A 37 8.03 -2.98 1.12
CA LEU A 37 7.75 -2.45 -0.22
C LEU A 37 7.85 -3.52 -1.32
N GLU A 38 8.94 -4.29 -1.34
CA GLU A 38 9.15 -5.31 -2.38
C GLU A 38 8.12 -6.43 -2.31
N ALA A 39 7.79 -6.89 -1.10
CA ALA A 39 6.76 -7.92 -0.93
C ALA A 39 5.38 -7.41 -1.33
N ILE A 40 5.04 -6.16 -0.99
CA ILE A 40 3.77 -5.54 -1.37
C ILE A 40 3.65 -5.45 -2.89
N VAL A 41 4.68 -4.97 -3.58
CA VAL A 41 4.69 -4.84 -5.04
C VAL A 41 4.55 -6.21 -5.71
N GLU A 42 5.30 -7.22 -5.24
CA GLU A 42 5.23 -8.57 -5.79
C GLU A 42 3.84 -9.20 -5.60
N VAL A 43 3.19 -8.97 -4.46
CA VAL A 43 1.82 -9.43 -4.21
C VAL A 43 0.82 -8.67 -5.07
N LEU A 44 0.98 -7.36 -5.26
CA LEU A 44 0.13 -6.57 -6.16
C LEU A 44 0.26 -6.98 -7.63
N ASP A 45 1.37 -7.59 -8.04
CA ASP A 45 1.54 -8.13 -9.39
C ASP A 45 0.98 -9.55 -9.54
N HIS A 46 0.53 -10.17 -8.44
CA HIS A 46 -0.08 -11.49 -8.45
C HIS A 46 -1.59 -11.44 -8.73
N GLU A 47 -2.05 -12.19 -9.75
CA GLU A 47 -3.44 -12.11 -10.25
C GLU A 47 -4.52 -12.58 -9.27
N THR A 48 -4.15 -13.31 -8.21
CA THR A 48 -5.11 -14.02 -7.35
C THR A 48 -5.40 -13.34 -6.01
N VAL A 49 -4.80 -12.17 -5.73
CA VAL A 49 -5.04 -11.45 -4.47
C VAL A 49 -6.49 -10.98 -4.41
N LEU A 50 -7.14 -11.18 -3.27
CA LEU A 50 -8.51 -10.75 -3.05
C LEU A 50 -8.63 -9.23 -3.23
N PRO A 51 -9.69 -8.72 -3.89
CA PRO A 51 -9.84 -7.29 -4.16
C PRO A 51 -9.70 -6.40 -2.92
N GLU A 52 -10.27 -6.81 -1.79
CA GLU A 52 -10.19 -6.06 -0.53
C GLU A 52 -8.74 -6.00 0.00
N LYS A 53 -8.02 -7.13 -0.06
CA LYS A 53 -6.61 -7.22 0.34
C LYS A 53 -5.71 -6.39 -0.57
N ARG A 54 -6.02 -6.38 -1.86
CA ARG A 54 -5.38 -5.51 -2.85
C ARG A 54 -5.54 -4.04 -2.50
N MET A 55 -6.73 -3.62 -2.04
CA MET A 55 -6.95 -2.23 -1.62
C MET A 55 -6.14 -1.88 -0.37
N ILE A 56 -6.03 -2.78 0.61
CA ILE A 56 -5.18 -2.56 1.79
C ILE A 56 -3.71 -2.35 1.38
N LEU A 57 -3.21 -3.13 0.43
CA LEU A 57 -1.84 -2.99 -0.08
C LEU A 57 -1.62 -1.65 -0.80
N LEU A 58 -2.57 -1.23 -1.64
CA LEU A 58 -2.52 0.10 -2.27
C LEU A 58 -2.59 1.21 -1.22
N SER A 59 -3.42 1.05 -0.18
CA SER A 59 -3.49 1.98 0.94
C SER A 59 -2.16 2.08 1.70
N ALA A 60 -1.50 0.94 1.94
CA ALA A 60 -0.20 0.90 2.59
C ALA A 60 0.87 1.66 1.79
N LEU A 61 0.88 1.53 0.45
CA LEU A 61 1.79 2.30 -0.39
C LEU A 61 1.50 3.81 -0.37
N CYS A 62 0.22 4.20 -0.30
CA CYS A 62 -0.18 5.61 -0.16
C CYS A 62 0.27 6.21 1.18
N VAL A 63 0.08 5.47 2.28
CA VAL A 63 0.56 5.85 3.63
C VAL A 63 2.08 5.95 3.63
N LEU A 64 2.78 4.95 3.09
CA LEU A 64 4.24 4.95 3.00
C LEU A 64 4.76 6.17 2.24
N LEU A 65 4.14 6.53 1.10
CA LEU A 65 4.51 7.74 0.37
C LEU A 65 4.25 9.00 1.20
N TYR A 66 3.10 9.09 1.86
CA TYR A 66 2.76 10.22 2.71
C TYR A 66 3.82 10.46 3.79
N ASP A 67 4.19 9.40 4.52
CA ASP A 67 5.19 9.47 5.60
C ASP A 67 6.58 9.79 5.04
N THR A 68 6.94 9.18 3.91
CA THR A 68 8.26 9.39 3.32
C THR A 68 8.45 10.83 2.83
N LEU A 69 7.38 11.49 2.35
CA LEU A 69 7.41 12.91 1.97
C LEU A 69 7.76 13.85 3.14
N GLU A 70 7.67 13.41 4.40
CA GLU A 70 8.13 14.18 5.56
C GLU A 70 9.61 13.98 5.86
N THR A 71 10.16 12.84 5.47
CA THR A 71 11.56 12.46 5.72
C THR A 71 12.53 12.86 4.60
N GLU A 72 11.99 13.27 3.45
CA GLU A 72 12.75 13.68 2.24
C GLU A 72 13.69 12.58 1.70
N ASP A 73 13.37 11.30 1.89
CA ASP A 73 14.06 10.20 1.18
C ASP A 73 13.61 10.15 -0.29
N ASP A 74 14.26 10.95 -1.13
CA ASP A 74 14.00 11.06 -2.56
C ASP A 74 14.01 9.69 -3.26
N SER A 75 14.88 8.77 -2.86
CA SER A 75 14.97 7.46 -3.51
C SER A 75 13.74 6.62 -3.22
N LEU A 76 13.28 6.60 -1.98
CA LEU A 76 12.09 5.85 -1.60
C LEU A 76 10.83 6.50 -2.19
N ILE A 77 10.73 7.83 -2.14
CA ILE A 77 9.64 8.60 -2.76
C ILE A 77 9.50 8.23 -4.25
N GLN A 78 10.58 8.27 -5.02
CA GLN A 78 10.51 7.98 -6.45
C GLN A 78 10.10 6.53 -6.73
N ARG A 79 10.53 5.58 -5.89
CA ARG A 79 10.14 4.18 -6.04
C ARG A 79 8.66 3.98 -5.75
N VAL A 80 8.18 4.42 -4.60
CA VAL A 80 6.77 4.26 -4.21
C VAL A 80 5.85 5.01 -5.18
N ALA A 81 6.23 6.23 -5.57
CA ALA A 81 5.46 7.02 -6.53
C ALA A 81 5.35 6.34 -7.91
N LYS A 82 6.42 5.68 -8.37
CA LYS A 82 6.38 4.90 -9.61
C LYS A 82 5.38 3.75 -9.50
N GLU A 83 5.41 3.00 -8.41
CA GLU A 83 4.51 1.86 -8.21
C GLU A 83 3.04 2.26 -8.08
N LEU A 84 2.76 3.38 -7.41
CA LEU A 84 1.41 3.95 -7.35
C LEU A 84 0.93 4.44 -8.71
N LYS A 85 1.79 5.12 -9.50
CA LYS A 85 1.44 5.58 -10.85
C LYS A 85 1.11 4.44 -11.81
N LEU A 86 1.78 3.29 -11.70
CA LEU A 86 1.43 2.09 -12.48
C LEU A 86 0.00 1.60 -12.19
N ARG A 87 -0.54 1.95 -11.02
CA ARG A 87 -1.83 1.47 -10.50
C ARG A 87 -2.85 2.61 -10.33
N GLU A 88 -2.64 3.73 -11.02
CA GLU A 88 -3.49 4.94 -10.95
C GLU A 88 -4.98 4.62 -11.12
N ASN A 89 -5.34 3.81 -12.12
CA ASN A 89 -6.73 3.46 -12.39
C ASN A 89 -7.39 2.70 -11.24
N GLU A 90 -6.63 1.89 -10.50
CA GLU A 90 -7.14 1.14 -9.35
C GLU A 90 -7.38 2.06 -8.16
N ILE A 91 -6.46 3.01 -7.95
CA ILE A 91 -6.51 3.97 -6.84
C ILE A 91 -7.64 4.99 -7.06
N THR A 92 -7.76 5.52 -8.28
CA THR A 92 -8.73 6.58 -8.64
C THR A 92 -10.10 6.03 -9.02
N GLY A 93 -10.19 4.80 -9.53
CA GLY A 93 -11.43 4.16 -10.01
C GLY A 93 -12.33 3.56 -8.93
N GLY A 94 -12.06 3.82 -7.64
CA GLY A 94 -12.81 3.28 -6.51
C GLY A 94 -11.95 2.69 -5.39
N GLY A 95 -10.62 2.65 -5.53
CA GLY A 95 -9.73 2.23 -4.45
C GLY A 95 -9.54 3.26 -3.33
N ASN A 96 -9.96 4.51 -3.54
CA ASN A 96 -9.81 5.57 -2.56
C ASN A 96 -10.73 5.44 -1.32
N TYR A 97 -11.74 4.57 -1.31
CA TYR A 97 -12.61 4.38 -0.13
C TYR A 97 -11.84 3.88 1.10
N TYR A 98 -10.69 3.22 0.89
CA TYR A 98 -9.81 2.73 1.95
C TYR A 98 -8.71 3.74 2.30
N LEU A 99 -8.73 4.94 1.72
CA LEU A 99 -7.76 5.99 1.97
C LEU A 99 -8.42 7.12 2.73
N SER A 100 -7.73 7.61 3.75
CA SER A 100 -8.14 8.83 4.43
C SER A 100 -7.98 10.05 3.51
N ASP A 101 -8.94 10.98 3.54
CA ASP A 101 -8.93 12.20 2.72
C ASP A 101 -7.63 13.00 2.86
N TYR A 102 -7.10 13.13 4.09
CA TYR A 102 -5.86 13.89 4.32
C TYR A 102 -4.62 13.27 3.65
N ILE A 103 -4.63 11.94 3.41
CA ILE A 103 -3.56 11.26 2.68
C ILE A 103 -3.70 11.63 1.21
N THR A 104 -4.89 11.39 0.62
CA THR A 104 -5.13 11.60 -0.81
C THR A 104 -4.95 13.06 -1.22
N GLU A 105 -5.39 14.01 -0.40
CA GLU A 105 -5.19 15.45 -0.61
C GLU A 105 -3.71 15.84 -0.72
N ARG A 106 -2.82 15.12 -0.04
CA ARG A 106 -1.37 15.36 -0.12
C ARG A 106 -0.72 14.61 -1.28
N ILE A 107 -1.01 13.31 -1.42
CA ILE A 107 -0.26 12.45 -2.35
C ILE A 107 -0.78 12.51 -3.79
N PHE A 108 -2.08 12.72 -4.02
CA PHE A 108 -2.62 12.72 -5.40
C PHE A 108 -2.08 13.88 -6.25
N PRO A 109 -2.03 15.13 -5.74
CA PRO A 109 -1.38 16.22 -6.47
C PRO A 109 0.10 15.94 -6.76
N PHE A 110 0.81 15.33 -5.81
CA PHE A 110 2.21 14.94 -5.98
C PHE A 110 2.38 13.89 -7.09
N LEU A 111 1.48 12.91 -7.15
CA LEU A 111 1.46 11.87 -8.17
C LEU A 111 0.94 12.38 -9.52
N GLY A 112 0.29 13.55 -9.55
CA GLY A 112 -0.35 14.09 -10.74
C GLY A 112 -1.68 13.42 -11.08
N PHE A 113 -2.30 12.73 -10.12
CA PHE A 113 -3.62 12.14 -10.29
C PHE A 113 -4.69 13.23 -10.29
N THR A 114 -5.63 13.15 -11.23
CA THR A 114 -6.79 14.05 -11.29
C THR A 114 -8.03 13.25 -10.90
N GLY A 115 -8.61 13.57 -9.75
CA GLY A 115 -9.92 13.04 -9.32
C GLY A 115 -11.08 13.57 -10.15
#